data_AF-A0A916Z833-F1
#
_entry.id   AF-A0A916Z833-F1
#
_cell.length_a   1.000
_cell.length_b   1.000
_cell.length_c   1.000
_cell.angle_alpha   90.00
_cell.angle_beta   90.00
_cell.angle_gamma   90.00
#
_symmetry.space_group_name_H-M   'P 1'
#
loop_
_entity.id
_entity.type
_entity.pdbx_description
1 polymer ?
#
loop_
_entity_poly.entity_id
_entity_poly.type
_entity_poly.pdbx_seq_one_letter_code
_entity_poly.pdbx_strand_id
1 'polypeptide(L)'
;MNAITPMNPVEKRIADETAVTLSHPISLGDQQQSATVIICRSRGGVGASTAASTIFCLADAEKKGTFIEVSGLTGYAFRAHKGAKFHVQNSNDLMAEILDSRIARFSELTIIELEPGRLEIVKDLYHLLGSTCAGPVHIIYVADENEDDPTFVGHLARAGLPIPMVVTKPTSAMRKSRVFVTLPRLGGDIKSSFYRDHSTLTQAISDSTQQGSKLMLNFELRAFRQQIEEYCRG
;
A
#
# COMPACT_ATOMS: atom_id res chain seq x y z
N MET A 1 0.56 8.26 -40.82
CA MET A 1 0.92 7.01 -40.12
C MET A 1 2.16 7.31 -39.31
N ASN A 2 2.05 7.44 -37.99
CA ASN A 2 3.22 7.67 -37.14
C ASN A 2 3.95 6.34 -37.00
N ALA A 3 5.16 6.25 -37.57
CA ALA A 3 6.02 5.10 -37.39
C ALA A 3 6.35 4.99 -35.89
N ILE A 4 5.91 3.89 -35.26
CA ILE A 4 6.30 3.55 -33.90
C ILE A 4 7.80 3.26 -33.97
N THR A 5 8.62 4.20 -33.49
CA THR A 5 10.05 3.99 -33.38
C THR A 5 10.26 2.78 -32.47
N PRO A 6 10.94 1.71 -32.93
CA PRO A 6 11.16 0.54 -32.09
C PRO A 6 11.98 0.96 -30.86
N MET A 7 11.53 0.55 -29.67
CA MET A 7 12.26 0.78 -28.43
C MET A 7 13.69 0.25 -28.55
N ASN A 8 14.64 1.00 -27.97
CA ASN A 8 16.01 0.52 -27.79
C ASN A 8 15.98 -0.80 -26.96
N PRO A 9 16.83 -1.79 -27.26
CA PRO A 9 16.92 -3.05 -26.51
C PRO A 9 16.95 -2.92 -24.98
N VAL A 10 17.59 -1.88 -24.44
CA VAL A 10 17.63 -1.57 -23.01
C VAL A 10 16.24 -1.17 -22.49
N GLU A 11 15.53 -0.33 -23.24
CA GLU A 11 14.18 0.14 -22.88
C GLU A 11 13.19 -1.03 -22.90
N LYS A 12 13.31 -1.88 -23.91
CA LYS A 12 12.53 -3.12 -24.00
C LYS A 12 12.79 -4.02 -22.80
N ARG A 13 14.05 -4.21 -22.41
CA ARG A 13 14.40 -5.01 -21.24
C ARG A 13 13.83 -4.44 -19.94
N ILE A 14 13.88 -3.12 -19.74
CA ILE A 14 13.32 -2.48 -18.53
C ILE A 14 11.80 -2.66 -18.48
N ALA A 15 11.12 -2.47 -19.61
CA ALA A 15 9.68 -2.70 -19.73
C ALA A 15 9.31 -4.16 -19.45
N ASP A 16 10.05 -5.11 -20.02
CA ASP A 16 9.86 -6.56 -19.82
C ASP A 16 10.09 -6.94 -18.35
N GLU A 17 11.17 -6.45 -17.72
CA GLU A 17 11.47 -6.72 -16.31
C GLU A 17 10.41 -6.12 -15.37
N THR A 18 9.89 -4.93 -15.69
CA THR A 18 8.80 -4.30 -14.93
C THR A 18 7.51 -5.09 -15.09
N ALA A 19 7.17 -5.52 -16.30
CA ALA A 19 6.01 -6.36 -16.57
C ALA A 19 6.09 -7.67 -15.78
N VAL A 20 7.27 -8.31 -15.73
CA VAL A 20 7.49 -9.51 -14.91
C VAL A 20 7.29 -9.26 -13.41
N THR A 21 7.79 -8.13 -12.90
CA THR A 21 7.58 -7.75 -11.48
C THR A 21 6.10 -7.57 -11.16
N LEU A 22 5.30 -7.07 -12.10
CA LEU A 22 3.86 -6.83 -11.92
C LEU A 22 3.00 -8.06 -12.24
N SER A 23 3.48 -9.00 -13.06
CA SER A 23 2.70 -10.16 -13.52
C SER A 23 2.59 -11.30 -12.49
N HIS A 24 3.34 -11.23 -11.39
CA HIS A 24 3.33 -12.25 -10.34
C HIS A 24 2.75 -11.65 -9.06
N PRO A 25 1.47 -11.82 -8.73
CA PRO A 25 0.90 -11.19 -7.54
C PRO A 25 1.67 -11.55 -6.25
N ILE A 26 1.83 -10.59 -5.33
CA ILE A 26 2.42 -10.87 -4.01
C ILE A 26 1.52 -11.80 -3.19
N SER A 27 2.15 -12.60 -2.32
CA SER A 27 1.44 -13.41 -1.34
C SER A 27 1.38 -12.70 0.01
N LEU A 28 0.18 -12.48 0.53
CA LEU A 28 -0.05 -11.90 1.86
C LEU A 28 -0.37 -12.98 2.91
N GLY A 29 0.20 -14.18 2.73
CA GLY A 29 -0.08 -15.40 3.47
C GLY A 29 -0.52 -16.56 2.56
N ASP A 30 -1.09 -17.62 3.14
CA ASP A 30 -1.56 -18.82 2.42
C ASP A 30 -2.83 -18.56 1.58
N GLN A 31 -3.55 -17.47 1.87
CA GLN A 31 -4.71 -17.02 1.11
C GLN A 31 -4.44 -15.63 0.50
N GLN A 32 -3.97 -15.61 -0.75
CA GLN A 32 -3.51 -14.37 -1.40
C GLN A 32 -4.57 -13.25 -1.52
N GLN A 33 -5.86 -13.59 -1.60
CA GLN A 33 -6.91 -12.61 -1.93
C GLN A 33 -7.88 -12.27 -0.79
N SER A 34 -7.84 -12.94 0.37
CA SER A 34 -8.73 -12.65 1.51
C SER A 34 -8.06 -11.87 2.66
N ALA A 35 -6.83 -11.40 2.45
CA ALA A 35 -6.09 -10.66 3.46
C ALA A 35 -6.70 -9.28 3.74
N THR A 36 -6.51 -8.80 4.96
CA THR A 36 -6.80 -7.41 5.34
C THR A 36 -5.51 -6.72 5.75
N VAL A 37 -5.25 -5.53 5.21
CA VAL A 37 -4.08 -4.72 5.55
C VAL A 37 -4.56 -3.42 6.19
N ILE A 38 -4.21 -3.22 7.45
CA ILE A 38 -4.49 -1.99 8.18
C ILE A 38 -3.28 -1.07 8.00
N ILE A 39 -3.46 0.05 7.30
CA ILE A 39 -2.43 1.07 7.09
C ILE A 39 -2.69 2.22 8.05
N CYS A 40 -1.76 2.41 8.97
CA CYS A 40 -1.75 3.48 9.95
C CYS A 40 -0.75 4.56 9.53
N ARG A 41 -1.11 5.84 9.56
CA ARG A 41 -0.16 6.93 9.25
C ARG A 41 0.16 7.82 10.45
N SER A 42 1.42 8.24 10.53
CA SER A 42 1.87 9.28 11.47
C SER A 42 1.29 10.66 11.12
N ARG A 43 1.30 11.60 12.08
CA ARG A 43 0.98 13.01 11.80
C ARG A 43 2.08 13.59 10.90
N GLY A 44 1.81 13.72 9.61
CA GLY A 44 2.80 14.14 8.61
C GLY A 44 3.22 13.04 7.64
N GLY A 45 2.86 11.78 7.92
CA GLY A 45 3.11 10.62 7.05
C GLY A 45 2.51 10.78 5.65
N VAL A 46 3.28 11.38 4.74
CA VAL A 46 2.99 11.44 3.31
C VAL A 46 3.42 10.10 2.72
N GLY A 47 2.45 9.31 2.26
CA GLY A 47 2.75 8.05 1.58
C GLY A 47 1.83 6.88 1.90
N ALA A 48 0.88 7.03 2.84
CA ALA A 48 -0.08 5.96 3.18
C ALA A 48 -0.84 5.45 1.96
N SER A 49 -1.41 6.36 1.18
CA SER A 49 -2.11 6.00 -0.05
C SER A 49 -1.15 5.46 -1.11
N THR A 50 0.09 5.97 -1.20
CA THR A 50 1.11 5.37 -2.07
C THR A 50 1.41 3.93 -1.68
N ALA A 51 1.54 3.63 -0.38
CA ALA A 51 1.76 2.29 0.13
C ALA A 51 0.57 1.38 -0.21
N ALA A 52 -0.66 1.85 0.05
CA ALA A 52 -1.88 1.15 -0.31
C ALA A 52 -1.93 0.80 -1.81
N SER A 53 -1.67 1.78 -2.67
CA SER A 53 -1.72 1.58 -4.12
C SER A 53 -0.60 0.69 -4.62
N THR A 54 0.59 0.78 -3.99
CA THR A 54 1.70 -0.13 -4.30
C THR A 54 1.34 -1.57 -3.94
N ILE A 55 0.72 -1.79 -2.79
CA ILE A 55 0.25 -3.12 -2.36
C ILE A 55 -0.80 -3.65 -3.34
N PHE A 56 -1.80 -2.85 -3.70
CA PHE A 56 -2.80 -3.27 -4.69
C PHE A 56 -2.19 -3.56 -6.06
N CYS A 57 -1.22 -2.76 -6.52
CA CYS A 57 -0.49 -2.97 -7.77
C CYS A 57 0.26 -4.29 -7.74
N LEU A 58 1.03 -4.53 -6.69
CA LEU A 58 1.79 -5.76 -6.51
C LEU A 58 0.92 -7.00 -6.29
N ALA A 59 -0.30 -6.85 -5.77
CA ALA A 59 -1.25 -7.95 -5.55
C ALA A 59 -2.21 -8.18 -6.73
N ASP A 60 -2.07 -7.45 -7.84
CA ASP A 60 -3.04 -7.43 -8.96
C ASP A 60 -4.48 -7.15 -8.46
N ALA A 61 -4.60 -6.32 -7.43
CA ALA A 61 -5.84 -6.01 -6.74
C ALA A 61 -6.34 -4.59 -7.05
N GLU A 62 -5.66 -3.85 -7.92
CA GLU A 62 -6.02 -2.46 -8.22
C GLU A 62 -7.44 -2.28 -8.73
N LYS A 63 -8.05 -3.31 -9.36
CA LYS A 63 -9.41 -3.30 -9.92
C LYS A 63 -10.45 -4.14 -9.15
N LYS A 64 -10.00 -4.90 -8.15
CA LYS A 64 -10.81 -5.93 -7.47
C LYS A 64 -10.67 -5.90 -5.95
N GLY A 65 -9.75 -5.12 -5.42
CA GLY A 65 -9.59 -4.89 -4.00
C GLY A 65 -10.63 -3.92 -3.46
N THR A 66 -10.75 -3.91 -2.14
CA THR A 66 -11.58 -2.97 -1.40
C THR A 66 -10.68 -2.03 -0.60
N PHE A 67 -10.89 -0.73 -0.76
CA PHE A 67 -10.21 0.31 0.00
C PHE A 67 -11.22 1.01 0.90
N ILE A 68 -10.90 1.09 2.19
CA ILE A 68 -11.71 1.75 3.20
C ILE A 68 -10.87 2.88 3.81
N GLU A 69 -11.30 4.12 3.60
CA GLU A 69 -10.74 5.29 4.26
C GLU A 69 -11.53 5.61 5.52
N VAL A 70 -10.85 5.77 6.64
CA VAL A 70 -11.47 6.08 7.93
C VAL A 70 -11.14 7.51 8.33
N SER A 71 -12.15 8.36 8.52
CA SER A 71 -12.06 9.80 8.86
C SER A 71 -11.94 10.80 7.69
N GLY A 72 -11.69 10.34 6.45
CA GLY A 72 -12.11 11.04 5.23
C GLY A 72 -11.39 12.36 4.87
N LEU A 73 -10.23 12.69 5.46
CA LEU A 73 -9.48 13.89 5.09
C LEU A 73 -8.42 13.62 4.00
N THR A 74 -8.24 12.37 3.53
CA THR A 74 -7.32 12.05 2.42
C THR A 74 -8.04 11.93 1.08
N GLY A 75 -8.55 13.06 0.59
CA GLY A 75 -9.03 13.20 -0.81
C GLY A 75 -7.98 12.90 -1.92
N TYR A 76 -6.76 12.49 -1.55
CA TYR A 76 -5.71 11.97 -2.43
C TYR A 76 -5.74 10.44 -2.58
N ALA A 77 -6.18 9.69 -1.57
CA ALA A 77 -6.35 8.23 -1.65
C ALA A 77 -7.46 7.87 -2.64
N PHE A 78 -8.61 8.55 -2.50
CA PHE A 78 -9.77 8.47 -3.39
C PHE A 78 -9.41 8.51 -4.89
N ARG A 79 -8.44 9.34 -5.26
CA ARG A 79 -8.06 9.61 -6.66
C ARG A 79 -7.10 8.59 -7.26
N ALA A 80 -6.33 7.92 -6.42
CA ALA A 80 -5.32 6.93 -6.77
C ALA A 80 -5.92 5.53 -7.02
N HIS A 81 -7.12 5.27 -6.53
CA HIS A 81 -7.70 3.93 -6.46
C HIS A 81 -8.89 3.71 -7.41
N LYS A 82 -8.90 4.31 -8.60
CA LYS A 82 -10.03 4.19 -9.56
C LYS A 82 -10.47 2.76 -9.91
N GLY A 83 -9.62 1.76 -9.70
CA GLY A 83 -10.03 0.37 -9.88
C GLY A 83 -10.58 -0.30 -8.60
N ALA A 84 -10.20 0.13 -7.40
CA ALA A 84 -10.61 -0.53 -6.16
C ALA A 84 -11.95 0.03 -5.70
N LYS A 85 -12.74 -0.78 -4.99
CA LYS A 85 -14.01 -0.31 -4.40
C LYS A 85 -13.70 0.55 -3.19
N PHE A 86 -14.16 1.80 -3.22
CA PHE A 86 -13.77 2.81 -2.25
C PHE A 86 -14.93 3.16 -1.31
N HIS A 87 -14.64 3.19 -0.01
CA HIS A 87 -15.58 3.54 1.04
C HIS A 87 -14.96 4.59 1.98
N VAL A 88 -15.69 5.67 2.28
CA VAL A 88 -15.30 6.63 3.34
C VAL A 88 -16.19 6.36 4.54
N GLN A 89 -15.59 6.10 5.69
CA GLN A 89 -16.31 5.80 6.93
C GLN A 89 -16.00 6.86 7.99
N ASN A 90 -17.01 7.70 8.28
CA ASN A 90 -16.94 8.84 9.19
C ASN A 90 -18.09 8.83 10.22
N SER A 91 -18.67 7.66 10.51
CA SER A 91 -19.82 7.52 11.40
C SER A 91 -19.43 7.23 12.85
N ASN A 92 -20.43 7.29 13.74
CA ASN A 92 -20.28 6.84 15.13
C ASN A 92 -20.17 5.31 15.24
N ASP A 93 -20.65 4.58 14.23
CA ASP A 93 -20.68 3.10 14.18
C ASP A 93 -19.60 2.53 13.24
N LEU A 94 -18.50 3.27 13.09
CA LEU A 94 -17.37 3.01 12.20
C LEU A 94 -16.95 1.54 12.14
N MET A 95 -16.84 0.88 13.30
CA MET A 95 -16.36 -0.51 13.39
C MET A 95 -17.31 -1.50 12.72
N ALA A 96 -18.62 -1.30 12.86
CA ALA A 96 -19.63 -2.15 12.24
C ALA A 96 -19.62 -1.95 10.71
N GLU A 97 -19.55 -0.71 10.24
CA GLU A 97 -19.53 -0.41 8.81
C GLU A 97 -18.28 -0.94 8.10
N ILE A 98 -17.11 -0.87 8.76
CA ILE A 98 -15.88 -1.49 8.25
C ILE A 98 -16.06 -3.01 8.14
N LEU A 99 -16.60 -3.64 9.19
CA LEU A 99 -16.79 -5.08 9.23
C LEU A 99 -17.78 -5.54 8.15
N ASP A 100 -18.92 -4.86 8.01
CA ASP A 100 -19.93 -5.16 6.98
C ASP A 100 -19.34 -5.02 5.58
N SER A 101 -18.58 -3.95 5.34
CA SER A 101 -17.87 -3.74 4.06
C SER A 101 -16.89 -4.88 3.79
N ARG A 102 -16.13 -5.32 4.81
CA ARG A 102 -15.19 -6.43 4.70
C ARG A 102 -15.89 -7.75 4.43
N ILE A 103 -16.98 -8.07 5.15
CA ILE A 103 -17.75 -9.31 5.01
C ILE A 103 -18.37 -9.39 3.62
N ALA A 104 -18.97 -8.30 3.13
CA ALA A 104 -19.56 -8.24 1.79
C ALA A 104 -18.53 -8.49 0.67
N ARG A 105 -17.23 -8.34 0.98
CA ARG A 105 -16.09 -8.47 0.07
C ARG A 105 -15.09 -9.49 0.59
N PHE A 106 -15.56 -10.55 1.23
CA PHE A 106 -14.71 -11.52 1.94
C PHE A 106 -13.52 -12.06 1.11
N SER A 107 -13.73 -12.27 -0.19
CA SER A 107 -12.73 -12.79 -1.13
C SER A 107 -11.77 -11.73 -1.71
N GLU A 108 -11.91 -10.46 -1.35
CA GLU A 108 -11.11 -9.36 -1.87
C GLU A 108 -10.05 -8.89 -0.87
N LEU A 109 -8.88 -8.52 -1.39
CA LEU A 109 -7.86 -7.85 -0.60
C LEU A 109 -8.44 -6.53 -0.13
N THR A 110 -8.51 -6.37 1.19
CA THR A 110 -9.05 -5.17 1.81
C THR A 110 -7.93 -4.35 2.43
N ILE A 111 -7.81 -3.10 2.04
CA ILE A 111 -6.89 -2.14 2.68
C ILE A 111 -7.74 -1.13 3.45
N ILE A 112 -7.42 -0.94 4.73
CA ILE A 112 -8.08 0.03 5.60
C ILE A 112 -7.04 1.09 5.97
N GLU A 113 -7.21 2.31 5.49
CA GLU A 113 -6.33 3.44 5.81
C GLU A 113 -6.92 4.26 6.97
N LEU A 114 -6.14 4.41 8.04
CA LEU A 114 -6.51 5.13 9.26
C LEU A 114 -5.77 6.46 9.35
N GLU A 115 -6.51 7.53 9.63
CA GLU A 115 -5.92 8.86 9.83
C GLU A 115 -5.10 9.00 11.12
N PRO A 116 -4.19 10.02 11.18
CA PRO A 116 -3.42 10.29 12.38
C PRO A 116 -4.38 10.69 13.50
N GLY A 117 -4.31 9.98 14.62
CA GLY A 117 -5.25 10.16 15.74
C GLY A 117 -6.49 9.26 15.69
N ARG A 118 -6.48 8.24 14.82
CA ARG A 118 -7.33 7.03 14.90
C ARG A 118 -6.50 5.78 15.17
N LEU A 119 -5.32 5.94 15.76
CA LEU A 119 -4.42 4.83 16.06
C LEU A 119 -4.93 3.98 17.23
N GLU A 120 -5.76 4.57 18.07
CA GLU A 120 -6.39 3.93 19.22
C GLU A 120 -7.38 2.82 18.84
N ILE A 121 -8.03 2.92 17.67
CA ILE A 121 -9.00 1.92 17.21
C ILE A 121 -8.33 0.72 16.51
N VAL A 122 -7.02 0.77 16.23
CA VAL A 122 -6.28 -0.30 15.53
C VAL A 122 -6.39 -1.62 16.26
N LYS A 123 -6.30 -1.60 17.59
CA LYS A 123 -6.39 -2.81 18.42
C LYS A 123 -7.74 -3.50 18.27
N ASP A 124 -8.81 -2.74 18.49
CA ASP A 124 -10.16 -3.26 18.44
C ASP A 124 -10.49 -3.75 17.02
N LEU A 125 -10.03 -3.01 16.00
CA LEU A 125 -10.24 -3.37 14.60
C LEU A 125 -9.47 -4.63 14.21
N TYR A 126 -8.21 -4.75 14.62
CA TYR A 126 -7.39 -5.94 14.38
C TYR A 126 -8.05 -7.19 14.98
N HIS A 127 -8.48 -7.13 16.23
CA HIS A 127 -9.13 -8.27 16.88
C HIS A 127 -10.51 -8.56 16.30
N LEU A 128 -11.30 -7.55 15.97
CA LEU A 128 -12.62 -7.73 15.33
C LEU A 128 -12.48 -8.44 13.99
N LEU A 129 -11.57 -7.96 13.14
CA LEU A 129 -11.29 -8.57 11.84
C LEU A 129 -10.70 -9.97 11.99
N GLY A 130 -9.72 -10.17 12.88
CA GLY A 130 -9.08 -11.47 13.06
C GLY A 130 -9.99 -12.54 13.67
N SER A 131 -10.98 -12.14 14.48
CA SER A 131 -11.96 -13.08 15.07
C SER A 131 -13.14 -13.37 14.16
N THR A 132 -13.54 -12.43 13.31
CA THR A 132 -14.73 -12.54 12.47
C THR A 132 -14.38 -13.00 11.05
N CYS A 133 -13.24 -12.55 10.52
CA CYS A 133 -12.80 -12.87 9.18
C CYS A 133 -11.71 -13.95 9.25
N ALA A 134 -11.93 -15.09 8.58
CA ALA A 134 -10.96 -16.20 8.53
C ALA A 134 -9.71 -15.93 7.66
N GLY A 135 -9.35 -14.66 7.44
CA GLY A 135 -8.22 -14.22 6.63
C GLY A 135 -7.16 -13.51 7.47
N PRO A 136 -5.89 -13.46 7.00
CA PRO A 136 -4.83 -12.81 7.74
C PRO A 136 -5.07 -11.29 7.83
N VAL A 137 -4.70 -10.71 8.98
CA VAL A 137 -4.76 -9.26 9.23
C VAL A 137 -3.34 -8.77 9.47
N HIS A 138 -2.89 -7.82 8.66
CA HIS A 138 -1.53 -7.26 8.69
C HIS A 138 -1.57 -5.79 9.09
N ILE A 139 -0.55 -5.31 9.81
CA ILE A 139 -0.47 -3.90 10.23
C ILE A 139 0.76 -3.26 9.58
N ILE A 140 0.53 -2.18 8.84
CA ILE A 140 1.58 -1.35 8.25
C ILE A 140 1.50 0.03 8.87
N TYR A 141 2.63 0.52 9.39
CA TYR A 141 2.76 1.89 9.89
C TYR A 141 3.57 2.73 8.91
N VAL A 142 2.99 3.81 8.39
CA VAL A 142 3.68 4.78 7.55
C VAL A 142 4.18 5.93 8.42
N ALA A 143 5.48 5.93 8.69
CA ALA A 143 6.17 6.89 9.54
C ALA A 143 6.45 8.20 8.80
N ASP A 144 6.59 9.29 9.57
CA ASP A 144 7.07 10.57 9.02
C ASP A 144 8.57 10.45 8.65
N GLU A 145 9.04 11.30 7.73
CA GLU A 145 10.45 11.32 7.34
C GLU A 145 11.37 11.80 8.47
N ASN A 146 10.83 12.49 9.48
CA ASN A 146 11.54 12.98 10.66
C ASN A 146 11.28 12.12 11.90
N GLU A 147 10.58 11.00 11.76
CA GLU A 147 10.25 10.12 12.88
C GLU A 147 11.38 9.11 13.11
N ASP A 148 12.29 9.44 14.04
CA ASP A 148 13.43 8.60 14.39
C ASP A 148 13.07 7.41 15.31
N ASP A 149 11.98 7.53 16.09
CA ASP A 149 11.45 6.47 16.95
C ASP A 149 9.91 6.39 16.80
N PRO A 150 9.39 5.34 16.14
CA PRO A 150 7.97 5.18 15.94
C PRO A 150 7.32 4.70 17.24
N THR A 151 7.00 5.66 18.13
CA THR A 151 6.29 5.42 19.40
C THR A 151 5.06 4.51 19.24
N PHE A 152 4.42 4.54 18.07
CA PHE A 152 3.33 3.65 17.67
C PHE A 152 3.68 2.16 17.77
N VAL A 153 4.90 1.74 17.43
CA VAL A 153 5.36 0.34 17.57
C VAL A 153 5.30 -0.08 19.04
N GLY A 154 5.75 0.78 19.95
CA GLY A 154 5.65 0.55 21.40
C GLY A 154 4.22 0.56 21.92
N HIS A 155 3.30 1.30 21.28
CA HIS A 155 1.87 1.24 21.60
C HIS A 155 1.24 -0.09 21.17
N LEU A 156 1.53 -0.57 19.96
CA LEU A 156 1.03 -1.86 19.46
C LEU A 156 1.55 -3.04 20.29
N ALA A 157 2.84 -3.04 20.63
CA ALA A 157 3.44 -4.09 21.46
C ALA A 157 2.78 -4.16 22.85
N ARG A 158 2.53 -3.01 23.50
CA ARG A 158 1.80 -2.95 24.78
C ARG A 158 0.34 -3.40 24.68
N ALA A 159 -0.27 -3.27 23.50
CA ALA A 159 -1.62 -3.73 23.22
C ALA A 159 -1.69 -5.24 22.90
N GLY A 160 -0.57 -5.95 22.83
CA GLY A 160 -0.51 -7.37 22.48
C GLY A 160 -0.68 -7.64 20.98
N LEU A 161 -0.43 -6.62 20.14
CA LEU A 161 -0.55 -6.71 18.68
C LEU A 161 0.80 -7.10 18.05
N PRO A 162 0.79 -7.67 16.83
CA PRO A 162 2.03 -7.97 16.11
C PRO A 162 2.82 -6.69 15.84
N ILE A 163 4.15 -6.84 15.72
CA ILE A 163 5.03 -5.75 15.32
C ILE A 163 4.60 -5.32 13.89
N PRO A 164 4.34 -4.02 13.64
CA PRO A 164 3.94 -3.57 12.32
C PRO A 164 5.14 -3.55 11.38
N MET A 165 4.90 -3.69 10.07
CA MET A 165 5.89 -3.26 9.09
C MET A 165 5.95 -1.73 9.09
N VAL A 166 7.12 -1.15 9.36
CA VAL A 166 7.29 0.30 9.36
C VAL A 166 7.78 0.75 7.99
N VAL A 167 6.96 1.51 7.28
CA VAL A 167 7.24 2.08 5.96
C VAL A 167 7.58 3.55 6.13
N THR A 168 8.66 4.01 5.50
CA THR A 168 9.06 5.42 5.52
C THR A 168 9.61 5.85 4.15
N LYS A 169 9.69 7.17 3.94
CA LYS A 169 10.45 7.71 2.81
C LYS A 169 11.94 7.40 3.00
N PRO A 170 12.73 7.32 1.92
CA PRO A 170 14.16 7.11 2.04
C PRO A 170 14.82 8.27 2.80
N THR A 171 15.23 8.01 4.05
CA THR A 171 15.92 8.98 4.92
C THR A 171 17.27 8.43 5.39
N SER A 172 18.15 9.32 5.83
CA SER A 172 19.44 8.98 6.44
C SER A 172 19.30 8.07 7.66
N ALA A 173 18.16 8.15 8.37
CA ALA A 173 17.85 7.38 9.58
C ALA A 173 17.69 5.86 9.31
N MET A 174 17.36 5.47 8.08
CA MET A 174 17.25 4.07 7.66
C MET A 174 18.55 3.26 7.82
N ARG A 175 19.71 3.92 7.88
CA ARG A 175 21.02 3.24 7.98
C ARG A 175 21.24 2.49 9.30
N LYS A 176 20.34 2.63 10.29
CA LYS A 176 20.53 2.10 11.65
C LYS A 176 19.52 1.04 12.09
N SER A 177 18.44 0.79 11.35
CA SER A 177 17.38 -0.14 11.81
C SER A 177 16.86 -1.03 10.70
N ARG A 178 16.82 -2.35 10.98
CA ARG A 178 16.25 -3.39 10.10
C ARG A 178 14.72 -3.36 10.03
N VAL A 179 14.07 -2.48 10.79
CA VAL A 179 12.61 -2.43 10.93
C VAL A 179 11.96 -1.55 9.84
N PHE A 180 12.74 -0.70 9.17
CA PHE A 180 12.22 0.26 8.18
C PHE A 180 12.28 -0.28 6.76
N VAL A 181 11.15 -0.21 6.06
CA VAL A 181 10.98 -0.52 4.65
C VAL A 181 10.82 0.79 3.88
N THR A 182 11.55 0.94 2.77
CA THR A 182 11.46 2.12 1.91
C THR A 182 10.17 2.06 1.08
N LEU A 183 9.37 3.12 1.14
CA LEU A 183 8.27 3.32 0.20
C LEU A 183 8.80 3.58 -1.21
N PRO A 184 8.31 2.86 -2.25
CA PRO A 184 8.73 3.13 -3.63
C PRO A 184 8.44 4.57 -4.08
N ARG A 185 9.43 5.18 -4.74
CA ARG A 185 9.40 6.55 -5.24
C ARG A 185 8.80 6.58 -6.63
N LEU A 186 7.68 7.30 -6.74
CA LEU A 186 7.07 7.59 -8.03
C LEU A 186 7.84 8.74 -8.70
N GLY A 187 8.42 8.47 -9.87
CA GLY A 187 8.98 9.50 -10.76
C GLY A 187 7.93 10.57 -11.10
N GLY A 188 8.36 11.78 -11.46
CA GLY A 188 7.45 12.93 -11.63
C GLY A 188 6.33 12.69 -12.64
N ASP A 189 6.62 11.98 -13.71
CA ASP A 189 5.67 11.58 -14.75
C ASP A 189 4.68 10.51 -14.27
N ILE A 190 5.17 9.44 -13.62
CA ILE A 190 4.34 8.39 -13.00
C ILE A 190 3.44 9.00 -11.93
N LYS A 191 4.00 9.83 -11.06
CA LYS A 191 3.28 10.55 -10.00
C LYS A 191 2.19 11.44 -10.58
N SER A 192 2.46 12.14 -11.69
CA SER A 192 1.49 12.99 -12.38
C SER A 192 0.33 12.16 -12.92
N SER A 193 0.61 11.12 -13.73
CA SER A 193 -0.43 10.23 -14.27
C SER A 193 -1.27 9.62 -13.17
N PHE A 194 -0.61 9.14 -12.13
CA PHE A 194 -1.25 8.47 -11.02
C PHE A 194 -2.17 9.41 -10.20
N TYR A 195 -1.64 10.53 -9.70
CA TYR A 195 -2.42 11.41 -8.80
C TYR A 195 -3.31 12.41 -9.53
N ARG A 196 -2.90 12.89 -10.72
CA ARG A 196 -3.63 13.93 -11.46
C ARG A 196 -4.60 13.34 -12.47
N ASP A 197 -4.17 12.32 -13.21
CA ASP A 197 -5.02 11.70 -14.25
C ASP A 197 -5.84 10.52 -13.70
N HIS A 198 -5.60 10.17 -12.43
CA HIS A 198 -6.35 9.17 -11.67
C HIS A 198 -6.32 7.80 -12.34
N SER A 199 -5.18 7.43 -12.94
CA SER A 199 -4.95 6.08 -13.48
C SER A 199 -4.62 5.12 -12.34
N THR A 200 -4.70 3.80 -12.58
CA THR A 200 -4.08 2.84 -11.64
C THR A 200 -2.55 3.02 -11.67
N LEU A 201 -1.85 2.53 -10.65
CA LEU A 201 -0.39 2.61 -10.61
C LEU A 201 0.21 1.76 -11.74
N THR A 202 -0.34 0.58 -12.02
CA THR A 202 0.09 -0.23 -13.19
C THR A 202 -0.03 0.55 -14.50
N GLN A 203 -1.14 1.27 -14.68
CA GLN A 203 -1.35 2.09 -15.86
C GLN A 203 -0.39 3.29 -15.90
N ALA A 204 -0.20 4.00 -14.79
CA ALA A 204 0.76 5.12 -14.71
C ALA A 204 2.19 4.67 -15.03
N ILE A 205 2.58 3.48 -14.57
CA ILE A 205 3.87 2.88 -14.89
C ILE A 205 3.93 2.54 -16.38
N SER A 206 2.89 1.92 -16.94
CA SER A 206 2.86 1.56 -18.37
C SER A 206 3.01 2.79 -19.27
N ASP A 207 2.21 3.82 -18.99
CA ASP A 207 2.07 5.04 -19.79
C ASP A 207 3.27 5.99 -19.66
N SER A 208 4.10 5.82 -18.62
CA SER A 208 5.31 6.61 -18.41
C SER A 208 6.29 6.48 -19.60
N THR A 209 6.73 7.62 -20.13
CA THR A 209 7.74 7.67 -21.20
C THR A 209 9.17 7.82 -20.65
N GLN A 210 9.32 8.10 -19.35
CA GLN A 210 10.63 8.28 -18.71
C GLN A 210 11.23 6.95 -18.22
N GLN A 211 12.17 6.42 -18.99
CA GLN A 211 12.81 5.13 -18.71
C GLN A 211 13.59 5.10 -17.39
N GLY A 212 14.21 6.22 -17.01
CA GLY A 212 14.89 6.36 -15.72
C GLY A 212 13.92 6.21 -14.53
N SER A 213 12.72 6.78 -14.63
CA SER A 213 11.65 6.63 -13.64
C SER A 213 11.21 5.16 -13.52
N LYS A 214 11.01 4.48 -14.65
CA LYS A 214 10.64 3.05 -14.71
C LYS A 214 11.70 2.14 -14.07
N LEU A 215 12.97 2.33 -14.43
CA LEU A 215 14.06 1.49 -13.91
C LEU A 215 14.21 1.62 -12.39
N MET A 216 14.24 2.86 -11.89
CA MET A 216 14.34 3.12 -10.45
C MET A 216 13.15 2.52 -9.70
N LEU A 217 11.93 2.75 -10.21
CA LEU A 217 10.72 2.24 -9.58
C LEU A 217 10.67 0.71 -9.60
N ASN A 218 11.09 0.03 -10.68
CA ASN A 218 11.11 -1.42 -10.73
C ASN A 218 12.04 -2.04 -9.66
N PHE A 219 13.22 -1.45 -9.45
CA PHE A 219 14.12 -1.87 -8.38
C PHE A 219 13.46 -1.72 -7.00
N GLU A 220 12.81 -0.59 -6.75
CA GLU A 220 12.15 -0.31 -5.48
C GLU A 220 10.90 -1.16 -5.25
N LEU A 221 10.12 -1.44 -6.31
CA LEU A 221 8.97 -2.35 -6.26
C LEU A 221 9.38 -3.77 -5.91
N ARG A 222 10.49 -4.26 -6.47
CA ARG A 222 11.04 -5.58 -6.14
C ARG A 222 11.50 -5.67 -4.69
N ALA A 223 12.21 -4.65 -4.21
CA ALA A 223 12.65 -4.58 -2.82
C ALA A 223 11.44 -4.52 -1.86
N PHE A 224 10.45 -3.68 -2.16
CA PHE A 224 9.23 -3.54 -1.38
C PHE A 224 8.40 -4.84 -1.36
N ARG A 225 8.24 -5.50 -2.51
CA ARG A 225 7.64 -6.83 -2.63
C ARG A 225 8.28 -7.83 -1.67
N GLN A 226 9.60 -7.95 -1.72
CA GLN A 226 10.32 -8.94 -0.92
C GLN A 226 10.09 -8.70 0.57
N GLN A 227 10.15 -7.44 1.00
CA GLN A 227 9.95 -7.06 2.41
C GLN A 227 8.50 -7.30 2.87
N ILE A 228 7.49 -7.02 2.03
CA ILE A 228 6.09 -7.34 2.37
C ILE A 228 5.86 -8.84 2.46
N GLU A 229 6.36 -9.61 1.48
CA GLU A 229 6.17 -11.06 1.49
C GLU A 229 6.87 -11.72 2.69
N GLU A 230 8.05 -11.22 3.08
CA GLU A 230 8.75 -11.67 4.29
C GLU A 230 7.94 -11.33 5.54
N TYR A 231 7.47 -10.09 5.65
CA TYR A 231 6.61 -9.64 6.76
C TYR A 231 5.32 -10.48 6.89
N CYS A 232 4.64 -10.74 5.78
CA CYS A 232 3.36 -11.44 5.79
C CYS A 232 3.47 -12.96 6.00
N ARG A 233 4.66 -13.56 5.91
CA ARG A 233 4.88 -14.99 6.21
C ARG A 233 5.05 -15.27 7.70
N GLY A 234 5.53 -14.29 8.47
CA GLY A 234 5.83 -14.44 9.90
C GLY A 234 7.22 -15.01 10.14
#